data_AF-A0A7W3U664-F1
#
_entry.id   AF-A0A7W3U664-F1
#
_cell.length_a   1.000
_cell.length_b   1.000
_cell.length_c   1.000
_cell.angle_alpha   90.00
_cell.angle_beta   90.00
_cell.angle_gamma   90.00
#
_symmetry.space_group_name_H-M   'P 1'
#
loop_
_entity.id
_entity.type
_entity.pdbx_description
1 polymer ?
#
loop_
_entity_poly.entity_id
_entity_poly.type
_entity_poly.pdbx_seq_one_letter_code
_entity_poly.pdbx_strand_id
1 'polypeptide(L)'
;MAAALRDDDLDRALSLGLMDADTCTGCSTDCRESLAAARDARTRAFEARERYRQREMRLRRLDAERDAGRALPSSRAATSAAATALPDAAAAALARAKARAAQRKPR
;
A
#
# COMPACT_ATOMS: atom_id res chain seq x y z
N MET A 1 2.94 36.91 -2.69
CA MET A 1 2.43 35.54 -2.79
C MET A 1 1.47 35.38 -3.96
N ALA A 2 0.34 36.10 -3.98
CA ALA A 2 -0.59 36.05 -5.13
C ALA A 2 0.06 36.44 -6.48
N ALA A 3 1.01 37.39 -6.49
CA ALA A 3 1.83 37.67 -7.67
C ALA A 3 2.67 36.45 -8.10
N ALA A 4 3.43 35.87 -7.17
CA ALA A 4 4.23 34.66 -7.43
C ALA A 4 3.39 33.48 -7.95
N LEU A 5 2.16 33.29 -7.46
CA LEU A 5 1.25 32.28 -8.00
C LEU A 5 0.80 32.56 -9.44
N ARG A 6 0.60 33.83 -9.81
CA ARG A 6 0.28 34.21 -11.20
C ARG A 6 1.46 33.98 -12.14
N ASP A 7 2.67 34.11 -11.62
CA ASP A 7 3.91 33.88 -12.35
C ASP A 7 4.35 32.39 -12.30
N ASP A 8 3.52 31.51 -11.73
CA ASP A 8 3.78 30.07 -11.48
C ASP A 8 5.05 29.80 -10.65
N ASP A 9 5.52 30.81 -9.91
CA ASP A 9 6.66 30.72 -9.00
C ASP A 9 6.21 30.17 -7.63
N LEU A 10 6.04 28.85 -7.60
CA LEU A 10 5.60 28.13 -6.42
C LEU A 10 6.60 28.19 -5.27
N ASP A 11 7.90 28.20 -5.57
CA ASP A 11 8.95 28.23 -4.53
C ASP A 11 8.95 29.59 -3.82
N ARG A 12 8.78 30.67 -4.57
CA ARG A 12 8.58 31.99 -4.00
C ARG A 12 7.26 32.08 -3.24
N ALA A 13 6.18 31.48 -3.74
CA ALA A 13 4.91 31.46 -3.02
C ALA A 13 5.01 30.71 -1.67
N LEU A 14 5.67 29.54 -1.65
CA LEU A 14 5.93 28.77 -0.43
C LEU A 14 6.80 29.56 0.57
N SER A 15 7.86 30.21 0.08
CA SER A 15 8.73 31.06 0.90
C SER A 15 7.99 32.25 1.53
N LEU A 16 6.90 32.69 0.90
CA LEU A 16 6.03 33.75 1.41
C LEU A 16 4.92 33.23 2.33
N GLY A 17 4.98 31.96 2.74
CA GLY A 17 4.05 31.38 3.70
C GLY A 17 2.76 30.84 3.08
N LEU A 18 2.77 30.38 1.82
CA LEU A 18 1.56 29.84 1.16
C LEU A 18 0.80 28.83 2.02
N MET A 19 1.50 27.96 2.75
CA MET A 19 0.87 26.92 3.58
C MET A 19 0.14 27.47 4.81
N ASP A 20 0.53 28.65 5.30
CA ASP A 20 0.03 29.23 6.56
C ASP A 20 -0.79 30.50 6.33
N ALA A 21 -0.87 30.99 5.10
CA ALA A 21 -1.44 32.30 4.82
C ALA A 21 -2.97 32.34 4.94
N ASP A 22 -3.49 33.10 5.91
CA ASP A 22 -4.92 33.32 6.08
C ASP A 22 -5.58 34.05 4.90
N THR A 23 -6.92 34.00 4.86
CA THR A 23 -7.72 34.71 3.86
C THR A 23 -7.49 36.21 3.96
N CYS A 24 -6.81 36.75 2.94
CA CYS A 24 -6.62 38.18 2.77
C CYS A 24 -7.97 38.87 2.58
N THR A 25 -8.39 39.68 3.56
CA THR A 25 -9.67 40.41 3.57
C THR A 25 -9.74 41.51 2.50
N GLY A 26 -8.60 42.11 2.14
CA GLY A 26 -8.50 43.11 1.07
C GLY A 26 -8.35 42.54 -0.35
N CYS A 27 -8.30 41.21 -0.50
CA CYS A 27 -8.10 40.57 -1.80
C CYS A 27 -9.42 40.42 -2.57
N SER A 28 -9.36 40.34 -3.90
CA SER A 28 -10.53 39.96 -4.71
C SER A 28 -10.93 38.50 -4.43
N THR A 29 -12.16 38.13 -4.81
CA THR A 29 -12.63 36.73 -4.71
C THR A 29 -11.71 35.79 -5.48
N ASP A 30 -11.39 36.12 -6.73
CA ASP A 30 -10.49 35.32 -7.58
C ASP A 30 -9.12 35.11 -6.95
N CYS A 31 -8.57 36.13 -6.29
CA CYS A 31 -7.29 36.03 -5.59
C CYS A 31 -7.36 35.05 -4.42
N ARG A 32 -8.44 35.10 -3.63
CA ARG A 32 -8.67 34.16 -2.52
C ARG A 32 -8.85 32.73 -3.03
N GLU A 33 -9.61 32.55 -4.10
CA GLU A 33 -9.84 31.23 -4.71
C GLU A 33 -8.55 30.64 -5.28
N SER A 34 -7.74 31.45 -5.97
CA SER A 34 -6.43 31.03 -6.47
C SER A 34 -5.49 30.59 -5.35
N LEU A 35 -5.43 31.36 -4.25
CA LEU A 35 -4.64 31.00 -3.08
C LEU A 35 -5.14 29.70 -2.43
N ALA A 36 -6.45 29.56 -2.21
CA ALA A 36 -7.04 28.36 -1.64
C ALA A 36 -6.77 27.12 -2.51
N ALA A 37 -6.99 27.23 -3.82
CA ALA A 37 -6.73 26.13 -4.75
C ALA A 37 -5.24 25.73 -4.77
N ALA A 38 -4.33 26.70 -4.73
CA ALA A 38 -2.90 26.44 -4.65
C ALA A 38 -2.54 25.69 -3.36
N ARG A 39 -3.04 26.14 -2.20
CA ARG A 39 -2.87 25.48 -0.90
C ARG A 39 -3.38 24.04 -0.93
N ASP A 40 -4.62 23.83 -1.36
CA ASP A 40 -5.24 22.50 -1.42
C ASP A 40 -4.49 21.55 -2.35
N ALA A 41 -4.00 22.05 -3.49
CA ALA A 41 -3.16 21.27 -4.39
C ALA A 41 -1.84 20.85 -3.73
N ARG A 42 -1.20 21.73 -2.95
CA ARG A 42 0.06 21.42 -2.25
C ARG A 42 -0.15 20.44 -1.11
N THR A 43 -1.18 20.65 -0.28
CA THR A 43 -1.56 19.72 0.80
C THR A 43 -1.77 18.31 0.27
N ARG A 44 -2.60 18.16 -0.78
CA ARG A 44 -2.84 16.85 -1.42
C ARG A 44 -1.56 16.20 -1.96
N ALA A 45 -0.65 16.99 -2.54
CA ALA A 45 0.63 16.49 -3.03
C ALA A 45 1.53 15.99 -1.88
N PHE A 46 1.57 16.70 -0.75
CA PHE A 46 2.33 16.27 0.43
C PHE A 46 1.74 15.01 1.06
N GLU A 47 0.43 14.93 1.24
CA GLU A 47 -0.23 13.72 1.73
C GLU A 47 0.04 12.51 0.82
N ALA A 48 0.01 12.69 -0.50
CA ALA A 48 0.33 11.63 -1.44
C ALA A 48 1.77 11.14 -1.29
N ARG A 49 2.73 12.06 -1.15
CA ARG A 49 4.14 11.73 -0.89
C ARG A 49 4.29 10.99 0.44
N GLU A 50 3.55 11.40 1.46
CA GLU A 50 3.62 10.76 2.77
C GLU A 50 3.04 9.33 2.75
N ARG A 51 1.89 9.12 2.08
CA ARG A 51 1.35 7.77 1.84
C ARG A 51 2.36 6.87 1.11
N TYR A 52 3.07 7.42 0.12
CA TYR A 52 4.12 6.70 -0.60
C TYR A 52 5.25 6.28 0.34
N ARG A 53 5.77 7.21 1.15
CA ARG A 53 6.84 6.93 2.13
C ARG A 53 6.42 5.86 3.14
N GLN A 54 5.19 5.96 3.67
CA GLN A 54 4.64 4.97 4.60
C GLN A 54 4.54 3.57 3.98
N ARG A 55 4.11 3.50 2.73
CA ARG A 55 4.08 2.24 1.97
C ARG A 55 5.49 1.67 1.77
N GLU A 56 6.45 2.50 1.38
CA GLU A 56 7.84 2.04 1.23
C GLU A 56 8.43 1.53 2.54
N MET A 57 8.25 2.24 3.65
CA MET A 57 8.72 1.79 4.96
C MET A 57 8.14 0.42 5.33
N ARG A 58 6.84 0.21 5.06
CA ARG A 58 6.17 -1.08 5.30
C ARG A 58 6.78 -2.20 4.45
N LEU A 59 6.98 -1.96 3.15
CA LEU A 59 7.54 -2.96 2.24
C LEU A 59 8.98 -3.32 2.63
N ARG A 60 9.82 -2.31 2.92
CA ARG A 60 11.19 -2.53 3.40
C ARG A 60 11.23 -3.39 4.66
N ARG A 61 10.28 -3.18 5.60
CA ARG A 61 10.16 -4.01 6.79
C ARG A 61 9.82 -5.46 6.46
N LEU A 62 8.82 -5.67 5.60
CA LEU A 62 8.43 -7.02 5.16
C LEU A 62 9.56 -7.75 4.42
N ASP A 63 10.30 -7.04 3.59
CA ASP A 63 11.47 -7.61 2.90
C ASP A 63 12.57 -8.01 3.89
N ALA A 64 12.88 -7.14 4.86
CA ALA A 64 13.85 -7.45 5.91
C ALA A 64 13.43 -8.67 6.77
N GLU A 65 12.16 -8.76 7.15
CA GLU A 65 11.60 -9.91 7.87
C GLU A 65 11.71 -11.21 7.04
N ARG A 66 11.39 -11.14 5.75
CA ARG A 66 11.48 -12.28 4.83
C ARG A 66 12.93 -12.74 4.64
N ASP A 67 13.87 -11.82 4.51
CA ASP A 67 15.28 -12.13 4.34
C ASP A 67 15.87 -12.72 5.65
N ALA A 68 15.50 -12.19 6.82
CA ALA A 68 15.86 -12.77 8.11
C ALA A 68 15.30 -14.20 8.28
N GLY A 69 14.05 -14.43 7.86
CA GLY A 69 13.43 -15.77 7.87
C GLY A 69 14.13 -16.78 6.95
N ARG A 70 14.74 -16.33 5.84
CA ARG A 70 15.56 -17.18 4.94
C ARG A 70 16.94 -17.47 5.52
N ALA A 71 17.52 -16.53 6.26
CA ALA A 71 18.85 -16.67 6.85
C ALA A 71 18.86 -17.62 8.06
N LEU A 72 17.72 -17.81 8.74
CA LEU A 72 17.59 -18.80 9.80
C LEU A 72 17.62 -20.22 9.21
N PRO A 73 18.54 -21.10 9.64
CA PRO A 73 18.52 -22.50 9.22
C PRO A 73 17.19 -23.13 9.64
N SER A 74 16.49 -23.73 8.67
CA SER A 74 15.16 -24.31 8.85
C SER A 74 15.21 -25.50 9.82
N SER A 75 15.13 -25.24 11.12
CA SER A 75 14.79 -26.24 12.13
C SER A 75 13.39 -26.82 11.91
N ARG A 76 12.57 -26.15 11.06
CA ARG A 76 11.24 -26.61 10.62
C ARG A 76 11.28 -27.73 9.58
N ALA A 77 12.40 -27.93 8.89
CA ALA A 77 12.56 -29.06 7.96
C ALA A 77 12.56 -30.41 8.69
N ALA A 78 12.99 -30.45 9.96
CA ALA A 78 13.01 -31.68 10.76
C ALA A 78 11.60 -32.18 11.14
N THR A 79 10.58 -31.31 11.15
CA THR A 79 9.20 -31.70 11.48
C THR A 79 8.37 -32.07 10.25
N SER A 80 8.78 -31.66 9.04
CA SER A 80 8.05 -31.97 7.80
C SER A 80 8.36 -33.37 7.24
N ALA A 81 9.49 -33.97 7.61
CA ALA A 81 9.84 -35.32 7.16
C ALA A 81 8.99 -36.42 7.84
N ALA A 82 8.28 -36.10 8.93
CA ALA A 82 7.49 -37.07 9.70
C ALA A 82 6.00 -37.13 9.32
N ALA A 83 5.51 -36.29 8.41
CA ALA A 83 4.07 -36.17 8.12
C ALA A 83 3.76 -36.12 6.62
N THR A 84 4.18 -37.15 5.87
CA THR A 84 3.69 -37.37 4.49
C THR A 84 3.00 -38.74 4.35
N ALA A 85 2.46 -39.28 5.44
CA ALA A 85 1.46 -40.33 5.34
C ALA A 85 0.09 -39.66 5.40
N LEU A 86 -0.70 -39.77 4.33
CA LEU A 86 -2.10 -39.38 4.35
C LEU A 86 -2.79 -40.19 5.48
N PRO A 87 -3.56 -39.57 6.38
CA PRO A 87 -4.30 -40.34 7.38
C PRO A 87 -5.20 -41.37 6.70
N ASP A 88 -5.24 -42.61 7.21
CA ASP A 88 -5.95 -43.74 6.56
C ASP A 88 -7.40 -43.42 6.22
N ALA A 89 -8.07 -42.61 7.06
CA ALA A 89 -9.43 -42.15 6.83
C ALA A 89 -9.57 -41.30 5.55
N ALA A 90 -8.59 -40.46 5.24
CA ALA A 90 -8.55 -39.64 4.03
C ALA A 90 -8.28 -40.51 2.80
N ALA A 91 -7.40 -41.52 2.90
CA ALA A 91 -7.13 -42.47 1.82
C ALA A 91 -8.38 -43.30 1.48
N ALA A 92 -9.10 -43.79 2.51
CA ALA A 92 -10.35 -44.52 2.34
C ALA A 92 -11.47 -43.66 1.72
N ALA A 93 -11.56 -42.38 2.09
CA ALA A 93 -12.51 -41.45 1.49
C ALA A 93 -12.25 -41.23 0.00
N LEU A 94 -10.98 -41.05 -0.39
CA LEU A 94 -10.57 -40.90 -1.78
C LEU A 94 -10.84 -42.17 -2.60
N ALA A 95 -10.58 -43.36 -2.04
CA ALA A 95 -10.87 -44.64 -2.70
C ALA A 95 -12.38 -44.79 -2.99
N ARG A 96 -13.24 -44.45 -2.02
CA ARG A 96 -14.70 -44.46 -2.20
C ARG A 96 -15.16 -43.45 -3.23
N ALA A 97 -14.60 -42.24 -3.23
CA ALA A 97 -14.92 -41.20 -4.21
C ALA A 97 -14.54 -41.64 -5.63
N LYS A 98 -13.36 -42.25 -5.80
CA LYS A 98 -12.89 -42.80 -7.08
C LYS A 98 -13.81 -43.93 -7.58
N ALA A 99 -14.23 -44.83 -6.69
CA ALA A 99 -15.18 -45.90 -7.04
C ALA A 99 -16.54 -45.34 -7.48
N ARG A 100 -17.07 -44.32 -6.80
CA ARG A 100 -18.32 -43.64 -7.18
C ARG A 100 -18.19 -42.92 -8.53
N ALA A 101 -17.06 -42.27 -8.79
CA ALA A 101 -16.80 -41.58 -10.05
C ALA A 101 -16.70 -42.56 -11.23
N ALA A 102 -16.07 -43.72 -11.04
CA ALA A 102 -16.00 -44.77 -12.06
C ALA A 102 -17.37 -45.38 -12.41
N GLN A 103 -18.28 -45.43 -11.43
CA GLN A 103 -19.67 -45.88 -11.63
C GLN A 103 -20.54 -44.81 -12.31
N ARG A 104 -20.24 -43.52 -12.12
CA ARG A 104 -20.89 -42.38 -12.79
C ARG A 104 -20.22 -42.06 -14.13
N LYS A 105 -19.93 -43.08 -14.95
CA LYS A 105 -19.42 -42.86 -16.31
C LYS A 105 -20.49 -42.08 -17.11
N PRO A 106 -20.14 -40.98 -17.80
CA PRO A 106 -21.11 -40.26 -18.60
C PRO A 106 -21.59 -41.16 -19.74
N ARG A 107 -22.90 -41.28 -19.87
CA ARG A 107 -23.59 -41.63 -21.12
C ARG A 107 -24.36 -40.39 -21.56
#